data_AF-A0A8I6STE6-F1
#
_entry.id   AF-A0A8I6STE6-F1
#
_cell.length_a   1.000
_cell.length_b   1.000
_cell.length_c   1.000
_cell.angle_alpha   90.00
_cell.angle_beta   90.00
_cell.angle_gamma   90.00
#
_symmetry.space_group_name_H-M   'P 1'
#
loop_
_entity.id
_entity.type
_entity.pdbx_description
1 polymer ?
#
loop_
_entity_poly.entity_id
_entity_poly.type
_entity_poly.pdbx_seq_one_letter_code
_entity_poly.pdbx_strand_id
1 'polypeptide(L)'
;MCQINTDPMKSQVGFLDVVVPPDILDSGTSTDMVVREGSNVSFRCAASGSPAPSIVWRREGGEPIPLPSGQEATTVEGPILNISRVNRLHMGAYLCIASNGVPPSVSKRIMLIVHFPPMVWIQNQLVGAMEGEKMTLECHSEAYPKSINYWTGEKGEIIANGAKYEPVLLESAYKVHMKLTIHSVGPSDYGSFKCVSKNSLGDTDGTIKLYPVPRPESHRPKHKDKNRKKYGPNEIDPGMSAKQRELKPGVYEDFDDEDNSGSEECPVLITLLIAISFQLFR
;
A
#
# COMPACT_ATOMS: atom_id res chain seq x y z
N MET A 1 49.77 44.02 -3.38
CA MET A 1 50.62 44.73 -4.37
C MET A 1 52.07 44.50 -4.01
N CYS A 2 52.95 44.33 -5.00
CA CYS A 2 54.41 44.30 -4.86
C CYS A 2 54.99 45.37 -5.79
N GLN A 3 55.99 46.11 -5.32
CA GLN A 3 56.45 47.36 -5.96
C GLN A 3 57.98 47.46 -5.90
N ILE A 4 58.57 47.98 -6.97
CA ILE A 4 60.01 48.21 -7.13
C ILE A 4 60.21 49.68 -7.47
N ASN A 5 61.12 50.34 -6.74
CA ASN A 5 61.42 51.77 -6.83
C ASN A 5 62.34 52.13 -8.01
N THR A 6 62.01 51.63 -9.21
CA THR A 6 62.63 52.09 -10.47
C THR A 6 62.04 53.43 -10.93
N ASP A 7 62.67 54.05 -11.92
CA ASP A 7 62.08 55.14 -12.71
C ASP A 7 61.91 54.66 -14.17
N PRO A 8 60.68 54.58 -14.72
CA PRO A 8 59.41 54.69 -14.01
C PRO A 8 59.20 53.54 -13.02
N MET A 9 58.35 53.77 -12.02
CA MET A 9 58.03 52.80 -10.96
C MET A 9 57.40 51.52 -11.54
N LYS A 10 57.91 50.36 -11.13
CA LYS A 10 57.34 49.05 -11.52
C LYS A 10 56.52 48.49 -10.37
N SER A 11 55.30 48.05 -10.65
CA SER A 11 54.43 47.41 -9.66
C SER A 11 53.62 46.28 -10.27
N GLN A 12 53.35 45.25 -9.47
CA GLN A 12 52.46 44.15 -9.80
C GLN A 12 51.39 44.00 -8.72
N VAL A 13 50.18 43.61 -9.14
CA VAL A 13 49.04 43.34 -8.26
C VAL A 13 48.61 41.90 -8.47
N GLY A 14 48.38 41.19 -7.37
CA GLY A 14 47.69 39.90 -7.34
C GLY A 14 46.54 40.00 -6.35
N PHE A 15 45.49 39.24 -6.61
CA PHE A 15 44.32 39.11 -5.73
C PHE A 15 44.51 37.90 -4.81
N LEU A 16 43.86 37.93 -3.64
CA LEU A 16 43.83 36.84 -2.68
C LEU A 16 42.37 36.58 -2.32
N ASP A 17 41.78 35.58 -2.96
CA ASP A 17 40.41 35.18 -2.68
C ASP A 17 40.38 34.27 -1.44
N VAL A 18 39.67 34.72 -0.40
CA VAL A 18 39.45 33.93 0.82
C VAL A 18 38.18 33.10 0.63
N VAL A 19 38.37 31.82 0.39
CA VAL A 19 37.29 30.83 0.31
C VAL A 19 36.83 30.39 1.70
N VAL A 20 35.53 30.20 1.87
CA VAL A 20 34.86 29.84 3.13
C VAL A 20 33.79 28.80 2.82
N PRO A 21 33.75 27.65 3.53
CA PRO A 21 32.71 26.63 3.36
C PRO A 21 31.29 27.18 3.52
N PRO A 22 30.27 26.50 2.96
CA PRO A 22 28.88 26.89 3.15
C PRO A 22 28.41 26.60 4.58
N ASP A 23 27.62 27.52 5.14
CA ASP A 23 26.92 27.36 6.42
C ASP A 23 25.45 27.77 6.27
N ILE A 24 24.52 27.05 6.91
CA ILE A 24 23.07 27.29 6.79
C ILE A 24 22.58 28.07 8.01
N LEU A 25 22.12 29.30 7.76
CA LEU A 25 21.69 30.23 8.78
C LEU A 25 20.31 29.84 9.31
N ASP A 26 20.19 29.60 10.62
CA ASP A 26 18.89 29.44 11.28
C ASP A 26 18.01 30.70 11.12
N SER A 27 18.63 31.88 11.17
CA SER A 27 17.97 33.15 10.89
C SER A 27 17.60 33.28 9.41
N GLY A 28 16.39 32.85 9.05
CA GLY A 28 15.83 32.94 7.69
C GLY A 28 15.66 31.60 6.99
N THR A 29 16.15 30.50 7.55
CA THR A 29 15.80 29.14 7.10
C THR A 29 14.59 28.63 7.85
N SER A 30 13.66 27.98 7.15
CA SER A 30 12.46 27.39 7.75
C SER A 30 12.82 26.35 8.83
N THR A 31 12.01 26.30 9.87
CA THR A 31 11.84 25.14 10.77
C THR A 31 10.80 24.20 10.17
N ASP A 32 10.54 23.08 10.87
CA ASP A 32 9.39 22.21 10.60
C ASP A 32 8.09 23.01 10.47
N MET A 33 7.26 22.64 9.48
CA MET A 33 6.03 23.35 9.12
C MET A 33 4.81 22.42 9.21
N VAL A 34 3.78 22.91 9.90
CA VAL A 34 2.47 22.25 10.01
C VAL A 34 1.46 23.00 9.15
N VAL A 35 0.89 22.35 8.13
CA VAL A 35 -0.07 22.94 7.19
C VAL A 35 -1.29 22.05 7.01
N ARG A 36 -2.40 22.57 6.49
CA ARG A 36 -3.58 21.74 6.14
C ARG A 36 -3.46 21.19 4.72
N GLU A 37 -3.99 20.00 4.48
CA GLU A 37 -4.12 19.46 3.12
C GLU A 37 -4.92 20.42 2.21
N GLY A 38 -4.48 20.56 0.96
CA GLY A 38 -5.01 21.54 -0.01
C GLY A 38 -4.44 22.96 0.12
N SER A 39 -3.74 23.31 1.20
CA SER A 39 -3.09 24.64 1.34
C SER A 39 -1.75 24.74 0.58
N ASN A 40 -1.15 25.93 0.53
CA ASN A 40 0.17 26.16 -0.07
C ASN A 40 1.22 26.34 1.03
N VAL A 41 2.46 25.93 0.77
CA VAL A 41 3.61 26.10 1.68
C VAL A 41 4.84 26.62 0.94
N SER A 42 5.61 27.47 1.61
CA SER A 42 6.85 28.06 1.10
C SER A 42 7.98 27.80 2.09
N PHE A 43 8.86 26.84 1.77
CA PHE A 43 10.10 26.65 2.51
C PHE A 43 11.13 27.69 2.08
N ARG A 44 11.88 28.22 3.04
CA ARG A 44 13.00 29.13 2.81
C ARG A 44 14.27 28.50 3.35
N CYS A 45 15.40 28.75 2.69
CA CYS A 45 16.72 28.43 3.21
C CYS A 45 17.67 29.58 2.89
N ALA A 46 18.52 29.91 3.86
CA ALA A 46 19.52 30.95 3.77
C ALA A 46 20.87 30.34 4.14
N ALA A 47 21.88 30.58 3.31
CA ALA A 47 23.23 30.08 3.53
C ALA A 47 24.26 31.20 3.33
N SER A 48 25.38 31.12 4.05
CA SER A 48 26.54 32.00 3.92
C SER A 48 27.76 31.19 3.48
N GLY A 49 28.76 31.84 2.89
CA GLY A 49 29.96 31.20 2.37
C GLY A 49 30.68 32.08 1.36
N SER A 50 31.88 31.68 0.94
CA SER A 50 32.68 32.36 -0.09
C SER A 50 33.30 31.31 -1.04
N PRO A 51 32.88 31.21 -2.33
CA PRO A 51 31.83 31.98 -2.99
C PRO A 51 30.44 31.83 -2.35
N ALA A 52 29.48 32.67 -2.77
CA ALA A 52 28.10 32.57 -2.29
C ALA A 52 27.48 31.19 -2.63
N PRO A 53 26.92 30.45 -1.66
CA PRO A 53 26.40 29.10 -1.92
C PRO A 53 25.16 29.08 -2.83
N SER A 54 25.12 28.11 -3.75
CA SER A 54 23.87 27.67 -4.34
C SER A 54 23.09 26.83 -3.33
N ILE A 55 21.76 26.82 -3.48
CA ILE A 55 20.84 26.07 -2.63
C ILE A 55 20.03 25.12 -3.50
N VAL A 56 19.95 23.85 -3.10
CA VAL A 56 19.18 22.79 -3.75
C VAL A 56 18.30 22.10 -2.72
N TRP A 57 17.04 21.88 -3.07
CA TRP A 57 16.07 21.12 -2.29
C TRP A 57 15.91 19.71 -2.85
N ARG A 58 15.79 18.71 -1.97
CA ARG A 58 15.32 17.35 -2.30
C ARG A 58 14.48 16.79 -1.15
N ARG A 59 13.72 15.71 -1.38
CA ARG A 59 13.13 14.91 -0.29
C ARG A 59 14.15 13.89 0.24
N GLU A 60 14.02 13.54 1.51
CA GLU A 60 14.96 12.63 2.19
C GLU A 60 14.88 11.19 1.67
N GLY A 61 13.68 10.70 1.31
CA GLY A 61 13.48 9.38 0.71
C GLY A 61 13.75 9.33 -0.80
N GLY A 62 14.17 10.44 -1.41
CA GLY A 62 14.40 10.56 -2.86
C GLY A 62 13.13 10.69 -3.70
N GLU A 63 11.95 10.85 -3.07
CA GLU A 63 10.69 11.06 -3.79
C GLU A 63 10.69 12.41 -4.53
N PRO A 64 9.92 12.56 -5.62
CA PRO A 64 9.80 13.83 -6.31
C PRO A 64 9.20 14.93 -5.43
N ILE A 65 9.63 16.16 -5.71
CA ILE A 65 9.03 17.40 -5.26
C ILE A 65 8.00 17.86 -6.31
N PRO A 66 6.73 18.07 -5.91
CA PRO A 66 5.70 18.59 -6.81
C PRO A 66 5.87 20.10 -7.01
N LEU A 67 5.97 20.52 -8.27
CA LEU A 67 6.16 21.91 -8.66
C LEU A 67 4.82 22.64 -8.90
N PRO A 68 4.76 23.98 -8.75
CA PRO A 68 3.57 24.77 -9.08
C PRO A 68 3.08 24.64 -10.54
N SER A 69 3.95 24.19 -11.46
CA SER A 69 3.62 23.88 -12.85
C SER A 69 2.83 22.57 -13.05
N GLY A 70 2.68 21.74 -12.00
CA GLY A 70 2.13 20.39 -12.10
C GLY A 70 3.14 19.34 -12.59
N GLN A 71 4.41 19.73 -12.77
CA GLN A 71 5.52 18.79 -13.00
C GLN A 71 6.11 18.32 -11.67
N GLU A 72 6.90 17.25 -11.72
CA GLU A 72 7.60 16.67 -10.57
C GLU A 72 9.10 16.65 -10.83
N ALA A 73 9.91 16.95 -9.80
CA ALA A 73 11.37 17.01 -9.90
C ALA A 73 12.05 16.46 -8.64
N THR A 74 13.07 15.61 -8.79
CA THR A 74 13.84 15.05 -7.67
C THR A 74 14.63 16.12 -6.90
N THR A 75 15.03 17.20 -7.60
CA THR A 75 15.78 18.33 -7.06
C THR A 75 15.21 19.66 -7.57
N VAL A 76 15.15 20.67 -6.71
CA VAL A 76 14.68 22.03 -7.06
C VAL A 76 15.70 23.06 -6.57
N GLU A 77 16.17 23.93 -7.46
CA GLU A 77 17.17 24.95 -7.12
C GLU A 77 16.54 26.24 -6.56
N GLY A 78 17.26 26.92 -5.68
CA GLY A 78 16.95 28.26 -5.19
C GLY A 78 16.65 28.35 -3.69
N PRO A 79 16.71 29.56 -3.11
CA PRO A 79 16.55 29.79 -1.66
C PRO A 79 15.10 29.65 -1.16
N ILE A 80 14.12 29.46 -2.06
CA ILE A 80 12.70 29.32 -1.72
C ILE A 80 12.10 28.17 -2.55
N LEU A 81 11.55 27.17 -1.87
CA LEU A 81 10.76 26.09 -2.46
C LEU A 81 9.28 26.33 -2.19
N ASN A 82 8.48 26.53 -3.24
CA ASN A 82 7.03 26.70 -3.17
C ASN A 82 6.31 25.41 -3.59
N ILE A 83 5.44 24.89 -2.73
CA ILE A 83 4.56 23.75 -3.02
C ILE A 83 3.11 24.22 -2.91
N SER A 84 2.36 24.11 -4.01
CA SER A 84 0.95 24.49 -4.08
C SER A 84 0.05 23.27 -3.88
N ARG A 85 -1.11 23.45 -3.22
CA ARG A 85 -2.10 22.40 -2.95
C ARG A 85 -1.49 21.12 -2.34
N VAL A 86 -0.82 21.29 -1.20
CA VAL A 86 -0.14 20.23 -0.44
C VAL A 86 -1.06 19.03 -0.20
N ASN A 87 -0.64 17.85 -0.66
CA ASN A 87 -1.30 16.57 -0.41
C ASN A 87 -0.60 15.81 0.73
N ARG A 88 -1.27 14.87 1.41
CA ARG A 88 -0.64 13.97 2.40
C ARG A 88 0.58 13.21 1.87
N LEU A 89 0.64 12.89 0.57
CA LEU A 89 1.79 12.26 -0.08
C LEU A 89 3.02 13.19 -0.19
N HIS A 90 2.85 14.49 0.07
CA HIS A 90 3.95 15.46 0.16
C HIS A 90 4.49 15.56 1.61
N MET A 91 3.84 14.93 2.59
CA MET A 91 4.35 14.86 3.96
C MET A 91 5.71 14.15 3.99
N GLY A 92 6.60 14.58 4.89
CA GLY A 92 7.91 13.96 5.08
C GLY A 92 9.03 14.99 5.29
N ALA A 93 10.27 14.52 5.18
CA ALA A 93 11.45 15.36 5.36
C ALA A 93 11.95 15.92 4.02
N TYR A 94 12.13 17.24 4.00
CA TYR A 94 12.81 17.98 2.96
C TYR A 94 14.21 18.35 3.45
N LEU A 95 15.18 18.32 2.54
CA LEU A 95 16.56 18.68 2.77
C LEU A 95 16.87 19.93 1.94
N CYS A 96 17.16 21.05 2.61
CA CYS A 96 17.93 22.12 1.99
C CYS A 96 19.40 21.71 1.99
N ILE A 97 20.09 21.82 0.85
CA ILE A 97 21.51 21.54 0.69
C ILE A 97 22.18 22.82 0.18
N ALA A 98 23.26 23.25 0.82
CA ALA A 98 24.05 24.41 0.43
C ALA A 98 25.46 24.01 -0.02
N SER A 99 25.91 24.53 -1.16
CA SER A 99 27.25 24.26 -1.70
C SER A 99 27.80 25.45 -2.49
N ASN A 100 29.10 25.69 -2.38
CA ASN A 100 29.84 26.69 -3.17
C ASN A 100 31.13 26.13 -3.80
N GLY A 101 31.27 24.79 -3.85
CA GLY A 101 32.49 24.11 -4.28
C GLY A 101 33.59 23.99 -3.21
N VAL A 102 33.44 24.63 -2.04
CA VAL A 102 34.36 24.52 -0.90
C VAL A 102 33.83 23.45 0.07
N PRO A 103 34.53 22.34 0.31
CA PRO A 103 34.07 21.32 1.24
C PRO A 103 34.12 21.78 2.71
N PRO A 104 33.24 21.27 3.59
CA PRO A 104 32.12 20.37 3.29
C PRO A 104 30.88 21.12 2.79
N SER A 105 30.12 20.53 1.85
CA SER A 105 28.74 20.94 1.62
C SER A 105 27.88 20.58 2.83
N VAL A 106 26.94 21.45 3.21
CA VAL A 106 26.08 21.28 4.38
C VAL A 106 24.61 21.11 3.98
N SER A 107 23.80 20.54 4.87
CA SER A 107 22.36 20.40 4.65
C SER A 107 21.56 20.54 5.94
N LYS A 108 20.35 21.11 5.84
CA LYS A 108 19.39 21.23 6.93
C LYS A 108 18.09 20.50 6.59
N ARG A 109 17.64 19.66 7.53
CA ARG A 109 16.43 18.85 7.46
C ARG A 109 15.24 19.61 8.02
N ILE A 110 14.12 19.58 7.30
CA ILE A 110 12.89 20.33 7.60
C ILE A 110 11.70 19.41 7.34
N MET A 111 10.81 19.21 8.32
CA MET A 111 9.60 18.41 8.16
C MET A 111 8.45 19.20 7.55
N LEU A 112 7.81 18.64 6.51
CA LEU A 112 6.46 19.00 6.11
C LEU A 112 5.46 18.07 6.82
N ILE A 113 4.65 18.64 7.70
CA ILE A 113 3.58 17.95 8.42
C ILE A 113 2.24 18.42 7.85
N VAL A 114 1.44 17.47 7.36
CA VAL A 114 0.18 17.76 6.65
C VAL A 114 -1.02 17.29 7.49
N HIS A 115 -1.89 18.22 7.85
CA HIS A 115 -3.09 17.96 8.64
C HIS A 115 -4.33 17.79 7.74
N PHE A 116 -5.07 16.70 7.90
CA PHE A 116 -6.29 16.38 7.17
C PHE A 116 -7.33 15.68 8.08
N PRO A 117 -8.64 15.89 7.84
CA PRO A 117 -9.69 15.19 8.56
C PRO A 117 -9.67 13.69 8.22
N PRO A 118 -10.30 12.84 9.05
CA PRO A 118 -10.33 11.41 8.81
C PRO A 118 -11.12 11.09 7.53
N MET A 119 -10.64 10.10 6.78
CA MET A 119 -11.38 9.48 5.68
C MET A 119 -11.43 7.97 5.93
N VAL A 120 -12.58 7.33 5.67
CA VAL A 120 -12.80 5.89 5.87
C VAL A 120 -13.20 5.24 4.53
N TRP A 121 -12.66 4.05 4.27
CA TRP A 121 -13.02 3.21 3.14
C TRP A 121 -13.32 1.79 3.59
N ILE A 122 -14.25 1.16 2.88
CA ILE A 122 -14.73 -0.19 3.15
C ILE A 122 -14.70 -0.95 1.84
N GLN A 123 -14.01 -2.10 1.81
CA GLN A 123 -13.98 -2.96 0.62
C GLN A 123 -15.33 -3.66 0.40
N ASN A 124 -15.94 -4.17 1.49
CA ASN A 124 -17.17 -4.94 1.48
C ASN A 124 -18.21 -4.29 2.40
N GLN A 125 -19.05 -3.39 1.86
CA GLN A 125 -20.12 -2.71 2.63
C GLN A 125 -21.31 -3.61 2.97
N LEU A 126 -21.41 -4.78 2.34
CA LEU A 126 -22.46 -5.77 2.55
C LEU A 126 -21.79 -7.13 2.72
N VAL A 127 -21.94 -7.75 3.90
CA VAL A 127 -21.24 -8.98 4.29
C VAL A 127 -22.27 -10.02 4.72
N GLY A 128 -22.20 -11.22 4.13
CA GLY A 128 -23.07 -12.34 4.50
C GLY A 128 -22.38 -13.27 5.48
N ALA A 129 -23.09 -13.73 6.52
CA ALA A 129 -22.59 -14.73 7.46
C ALA A 129 -23.69 -15.76 7.81
N MET A 130 -23.29 -16.98 8.14
CA MET A 130 -24.15 -18.00 8.72
C MET A 130 -24.21 -17.87 10.25
N GLU A 131 -25.33 -18.29 10.85
CA GLU A 131 -25.44 -18.35 12.31
C GLU A 131 -24.44 -19.38 12.89
N GLY A 132 -23.70 -18.98 13.92
CA GLY A 132 -22.59 -19.73 14.52
C GLY A 132 -21.22 -19.51 13.87
N GLU A 133 -21.11 -18.74 12.79
CA GLU A 133 -19.86 -18.50 12.07
C GLU A 133 -18.97 -17.44 12.77
N LYS A 134 -17.64 -17.58 12.66
CA LYS A 134 -16.69 -16.52 13.03
C LYS A 134 -16.52 -15.57 11.85
N MET A 135 -17.09 -14.37 11.95
CA MET A 135 -17.00 -13.34 10.91
C MET A 135 -15.96 -12.26 11.28
N THR A 136 -15.42 -11.55 10.30
CA THR A 136 -14.57 -10.37 10.52
C THR A 136 -14.96 -9.26 9.55
N LEU A 137 -15.26 -8.08 10.10
CA LEU A 137 -15.56 -6.87 9.33
C LEU A 137 -14.31 -5.99 9.25
N GLU A 138 -14.05 -5.38 8.11
CA GLU A 138 -12.81 -4.63 7.85
C GLU A 138 -13.09 -3.23 7.28
N CYS A 139 -12.47 -2.23 7.89
CA CYS A 139 -12.45 -0.85 7.43
C CYS A 139 -11.02 -0.31 7.42
N HIS A 140 -10.71 0.57 6.48
CA HIS A 140 -9.47 1.31 6.44
C HIS A 140 -9.76 2.79 6.72
N SER A 141 -8.86 3.49 7.41
CA SER A 141 -8.94 4.93 7.59
C SER A 141 -7.58 5.60 7.43
N GLU A 142 -7.58 6.87 7.05
CA GLU A 142 -6.42 7.76 7.16
C GLU A 142 -6.81 9.05 7.85
N ALA A 143 -5.98 9.51 8.79
CA ALA A 143 -6.12 10.79 9.47
C ALA A 143 -4.77 11.31 9.97
N TYR A 144 -4.53 12.61 9.86
CA TYR A 144 -3.41 13.26 10.55
C TYR A 144 -3.81 14.65 11.09
N PRO A 145 -3.60 14.98 12.39
CA PRO A 145 -3.04 14.15 13.45
C PRO A 145 -3.81 12.84 13.66
N LYS A 146 -3.14 11.86 14.28
CA LYS A 146 -3.65 10.50 14.49
C LYS A 146 -5.07 10.52 15.06
N SER A 147 -5.98 9.74 14.44
CA SER A 147 -7.35 9.61 14.89
C SER A 147 -7.53 8.58 16.01
N ILE A 148 -8.59 8.78 16.81
CA ILE A 148 -9.22 7.74 17.60
C ILE A 148 -10.13 6.95 16.66
N ASN A 149 -10.04 5.62 16.71
CA ASN A 149 -10.73 4.70 15.81
C ASN A 149 -11.51 3.67 16.64
N TYR A 150 -12.80 3.47 16.36
CA TYR A 150 -13.66 2.56 17.11
C TYR A 150 -14.85 2.07 16.27
N TRP A 151 -15.52 1.02 16.75
CA TRP A 151 -16.73 0.48 16.14
C TRP A 151 -17.97 0.84 16.97
N THR A 152 -19.11 1.04 16.32
CA THR A 152 -20.43 1.10 16.97
C THR A 152 -21.42 0.14 16.35
N GLY A 153 -22.41 -0.29 17.15
CA GLY A 153 -23.59 -0.99 16.66
C GLY A 153 -24.60 -0.06 16.00
N GLU A 154 -25.73 -0.63 15.58
CA GLU A 154 -26.79 0.08 14.84
C GLU A 154 -27.48 1.17 15.68
N LYS A 155 -27.38 1.12 17.02
CA LYS A 155 -27.97 2.09 17.94
C LYS A 155 -26.97 3.15 18.41
N GLY A 156 -25.75 3.13 17.86
CA GLY A 156 -24.65 4.04 18.23
C GLY A 156 -23.89 3.62 19.49
N GLU A 157 -24.14 2.42 20.03
CA GLU A 157 -23.42 1.86 21.16
C GLU A 157 -21.97 1.51 20.76
N ILE A 158 -20.97 1.92 21.56
CA ILE A 158 -19.56 1.63 21.27
C ILE A 158 -19.28 0.14 21.56
N ILE A 159 -18.70 -0.55 20.58
CA ILE A 159 -18.35 -1.97 20.69
C ILE A 159 -16.98 -2.09 21.37
N ALA A 160 -17.01 -2.51 22.64
CA ALA A 160 -15.82 -2.82 23.41
C ALA A 160 -15.31 -4.25 23.15
N ASN A 161 -14.04 -4.50 23.48
CA ASN A 161 -13.44 -5.83 23.39
C ASN A 161 -14.01 -6.79 24.46
N GLY A 162 -14.38 -8.01 24.06
CA GLY A 162 -14.87 -9.07 24.94
C GLY A 162 -15.22 -10.35 24.17
N ALA A 163 -15.70 -11.38 24.87
CA ALA A 163 -15.88 -12.73 24.33
C ALA A 163 -16.81 -12.88 23.10
N LYS A 164 -17.57 -11.83 22.74
CA LYS A 164 -18.42 -11.77 21.53
C LYS A 164 -17.77 -10.99 20.38
N TYR A 165 -17.07 -9.91 20.71
CA TYR A 165 -16.57 -8.89 19.79
C TYR A 165 -15.11 -8.55 20.10
N GLU A 166 -14.23 -8.80 19.14
CA GLU A 166 -12.79 -8.55 19.24
C GLU A 166 -12.41 -7.47 18.20
N PRO A 167 -12.41 -6.18 18.59
CA PRO A 167 -11.95 -5.08 17.73
C PRO A 167 -10.43 -4.97 17.77
N VAL A 168 -9.79 -4.91 16.60
CA VAL A 168 -8.33 -4.80 16.44
C VAL A 168 -8.00 -3.59 15.57
N LEU A 169 -6.99 -2.82 15.97
CA LEU A 169 -6.48 -1.66 15.23
C LEU A 169 -5.05 -1.95 14.78
N LEU A 170 -4.79 -1.92 13.48
CA LEU A 170 -3.46 -2.08 12.89
C LEU A 170 -3.02 -0.75 12.29
N GLU A 171 -2.05 -0.08 12.94
CA GLU A 171 -1.63 1.28 12.60
C GLU A 171 -0.36 1.29 11.74
N SER A 172 -0.28 2.22 10.77
CA SER A 172 0.92 2.44 9.95
C SER A 172 1.00 3.90 9.51
N ALA A 173 1.92 4.66 10.11
CA ALA A 173 2.05 6.12 9.94
C ALA A 173 0.71 6.86 10.16
N TYR A 174 0.07 7.34 9.09
CA TYR A 174 -1.24 8.03 9.12
C TYR A 174 -2.43 7.14 8.70
N LYS A 175 -2.19 5.85 8.42
CA LYS A 175 -3.18 4.82 8.07
C LYS A 175 -3.54 3.96 9.28
N VAL A 176 -4.80 3.54 9.38
CA VAL A 176 -5.26 2.52 10.34
C VAL A 176 -6.18 1.52 9.62
N HIS A 177 -5.89 0.22 9.73
CA HIS A 177 -6.82 -0.84 9.37
C HIS A 177 -7.56 -1.27 10.65
N MET A 178 -8.85 -0.96 10.70
CA MET A 178 -9.79 -1.39 11.74
C MET A 178 -10.39 -2.75 11.38
N LYS A 179 -10.26 -3.75 12.25
CA LYS A 179 -10.98 -5.02 12.15
C LYS A 179 -11.97 -5.16 13.31
N LEU A 180 -13.10 -5.80 13.07
CA LEU A 180 -14.03 -6.25 14.11
C LEU A 180 -14.33 -7.73 13.89
N THR A 181 -13.79 -8.57 14.75
CA THR A 181 -14.06 -10.00 14.76
C THR A 181 -15.31 -10.29 15.60
N ILE A 182 -16.25 -11.05 15.04
CA ILE A 182 -17.44 -11.55 15.72
C ILE A 182 -17.26 -13.06 15.88
N HIS A 183 -17.08 -13.56 17.11
CA HIS A 183 -16.61 -14.95 17.33
C HIS A 183 -17.63 -16.03 16.95
N SER A 184 -18.92 -15.71 17.04
CA SER A 184 -20.05 -16.57 16.69
C SER A 184 -21.24 -15.67 16.37
N VAL A 185 -21.53 -15.47 15.08
CA VAL A 185 -22.65 -14.64 14.61
C VAL A 185 -23.98 -15.23 15.09
N GLY A 186 -24.86 -14.38 15.61
CA GLY A 186 -26.20 -14.72 16.06
C GLY A 186 -27.27 -13.72 15.58
N PRO A 187 -28.57 -13.98 15.82
CA PRO A 187 -29.67 -13.19 15.25
C PRO A 187 -29.66 -11.70 15.65
N SER A 188 -29.04 -11.37 16.79
CA SER A 188 -28.84 -10.00 17.28
C SER A 188 -27.81 -9.17 16.51
N ASP A 189 -26.95 -9.82 15.72
CA ASP A 189 -25.79 -9.18 15.11
C ASP A 189 -26.06 -8.78 13.66
N TYR A 190 -27.10 -9.33 13.03
CA TYR A 190 -27.53 -8.93 11.70
C TYR A 190 -28.14 -7.53 11.75
N GLY A 191 -27.62 -6.63 10.93
CA GLY A 191 -27.85 -5.20 11.05
C GLY A 191 -26.64 -4.40 10.55
N SER A 192 -26.49 -3.18 11.05
CA SER A 192 -25.54 -2.19 10.55
C SER A 192 -24.47 -1.89 11.60
N PHE A 193 -23.22 -2.24 11.30
CA PHE A 193 -22.05 -1.84 12.07
C PHE A 193 -21.47 -0.56 11.47
N LYS A 194 -21.01 0.36 12.31
CA LYS A 194 -20.25 1.55 11.88
C LYS A 194 -18.82 1.46 12.37
N CYS A 195 -17.86 1.79 11.51
CA CYS A 195 -16.47 2.03 11.87
C CYS A 195 -16.20 3.54 11.80
N VAL A 196 -15.83 4.13 12.93
CA VAL A 196 -15.75 5.58 13.15
C VAL A 196 -14.30 6.00 13.37
N SER A 197 -13.90 7.09 12.71
CA SER A 197 -12.55 7.66 12.83
C SER A 197 -12.65 9.16 13.12
N LYS A 198 -11.98 9.65 14.18
CA LYS A 198 -12.08 11.03 14.68
C LYS A 198 -10.73 11.64 15.03
N ASN A 199 -10.40 12.82 14.52
CA ASN A 199 -9.22 13.60 14.93
C ASN A 199 -9.58 15.08 15.22
N SER A 200 -8.57 15.93 15.40
CA SER A 200 -8.73 17.37 15.71
C SER A 200 -9.23 18.23 14.53
N LEU A 201 -9.45 17.66 13.34
CA LEU A 201 -10.01 18.34 12.17
C LEU A 201 -11.44 17.90 11.85
N GLY A 202 -11.92 16.78 12.41
CA GLY A 202 -13.29 16.28 12.22
C GLY A 202 -13.42 14.79 12.51
N ASP A 203 -14.58 14.24 12.15
CA ASP A 203 -14.90 12.82 12.22
C ASP A 203 -15.59 12.32 10.95
N THR A 204 -15.54 11.01 10.74
CA THR A 204 -16.20 10.31 9.64
C THR A 204 -16.56 8.88 10.08
N ASP A 205 -17.56 8.28 9.45
CA ASP A 205 -17.89 6.87 9.63
C ASP A 205 -18.13 6.16 8.29
N GLY A 206 -17.84 4.86 8.27
CA GLY A 206 -18.29 3.95 7.24
C GLY A 206 -19.24 2.90 7.83
N THR A 207 -20.30 2.56 7.10
CA THR A 207 -21.29 1.55 7.53
C THR A 207 -21.10 0.23 6.77
N ILE A 208 -21.09 -0.89 7.49
CA ILE A 208 -21.10 -2.26 6.97
C ILE A 208 -22.39 -2.95 7.41
N LYS A 209 -23.13 -3.53 6.47
CA LYS A 209 -24.34 -4.31 6.77
C LYS A 209 -24.02 -5.80 6.80
N LEU A 210 -24.22 -6.43 7.97
CA LEU A 210 -24.15 -7.88 8.16
C LEU A 210 -25.53 -8.50 7.92
N TYR A 211 -25.63 -9.53 7.06
CA TYR A 211 -26.90 -10.19 6.74
C TYR A 211 -26.80 -11.72 6.83
N PRO A 212 -27.93 -12.41 7.12
CA PRO A 212 -27.93 -13.87 7.25
C PRO A 212 -27.81 -14.56 5.88
N VAL A 213 -26.88 -15.52 5.80
CA VAL A 213 -26.74 -16.45 4.68
C VAL A 213 -27.40 -17.78 5.07
N PRO A 214 -28.34 -18.31 4.26
CA PRO A 214 -28.90 -19.65 4.48
C PRO A 214 -27.81 -20.72 4.41
N ARG A 215 -27.81 -21.66 5.36
CA ARG A 215 -26.95 -22.85 5.27
C ARG A 215 -27.34 -23.68 4.03
N PRO A 216 -26.39 -24.15 3.20
CA PRO A 216 -26.70 -24.96 2.03
C PRO A 216 -27.47 -26.23 2.41
N GLU A 217 -28.64 -26.45 1.80
CA GLU A 217 -29.41 -27.67 2.04
C GLU A 217 -28.65 -28.89 1.51
N SER A 218 -28.30 -29.84 2.38
CA SER A 218 -27.68 -31.10 1.99
C SER A 218 -28.66 -31.94 1.17
N HIS A 219 -28.63 -31.78 -0.16
CA HIS A 219 -29.45 -32.51 -1.13
C HIS A 219 -29.02 -33.99 -1.20
N ARG A 220 -29.40 -34.77 -0.17
CA ARG A 220 -29.26 -36.22 -0.14
C ARG A 220 -30.18 -36.81 -1.22
N PRO A 221 -29.66 -37.45 -2.30
CA PRO A 221 -30.51 -37.95 -3.38
C PRO A 221 -31.50 -38.98 -2.85
N LYS A 222 -32.81 -38.70 -2.99
CA LYS A 222 -33.87 -39.64 -2.64
C LYS A 222 -33.94 -40.73 -3.71
N HIS A 223 -33.08 -41.75 -3.59
CA HIS A 223 -33.13 -42.96 -4.40
C HIS A 223 -34.52 -43.60 -4.25
N LYS A 224 -35.39 -43.39 -5.24
CA LYS A 224 -36.73 -43.98 -5.29
C LYS A 224 -36.58 -45.42 -5.74
N ASP A 225 -36.44 -46.33 -4.78
CA ASP A 225 -36.41 -47.76 -5.05
C ASP A 225 -37.79 -48.22 -5.60
N LYS A 226 -37.87 -48.27 -6.94
CA LYS A 226 -39.09 -48.57 -7.70
C LYS A 226 -38.78 -49.52 -8.85
N ASN A 227 -38.67 -50.82 -8.54
CA ASN A 227 -39.51 -51.87 -9.14
C ASN A 227 -38.96 -53.28 -8.85
N ARG A 228 -39.27 -53.84 -7.67
CA ARG A 228 -39.23 -55.30 -7.48
C ARG A 228 -40.45 -55.94 -8.16
N LYS A 229 -40.46 -55.98 -9.50
CA LYS A 229 -41.49 -56.70 -10.27
C LYS A 229 -41.44 -58.19 -9.91
N LYS A 230 -42.51 -58.73 -9.31
CA LYS A 230 -42.74 -60.17 -9.30
C LYS A 230 -43.16 -60.59 -10.72
N TYR A 231 -42.47 -61.56 -11.30
CA TYR A 231 -43.00 -62.40 -12.36
C TYR A 231 -43.38 -63.77 -11.80
N GLY A 232 -44.27 -64.48 -12.50
CA GLY A 232 -44.79 -65.79 -12.08
C GLY A 232 -43.79 -66.94 -12.26
N PRO A 233 -44.21 -68.18 -11.92
CA PRO A 233 -43.36 -69.36 -12.03
C PRO A 233 -43.07 -69.74 -13.49
N ASN A 234 -41.97 -70.46 -13.68
CA ASN A 234 -41.53 -70.96 -14.99
C ASN A 234 -42.43 -72.11 -15.47
N GLU A 235 -42.73 -72.13 -16.76
CA GLU A 235 -42.77 -73.39 -17.53
C GLU A 235 -41.41 -73.58 -18.20
N ILE A 236 -41.00 -74.84 -18.39
CA ILE A 236 -39.71 -75.23 -18.95
C ILE A 236 -39.98 -76.26 -20.05
N ASP A 237 -39.43 -76.02 -21.24
CA ASP A 237 -39.19 -77.06 -22.24
C ASP A 237 -37.98 -76.66 -23.12
N PRO A 238 -37.24 -77.61 -23.76
CA PRO A 238 -35.79 -77.47 -23.78
C PRO A 238 -35.11 -77.56 -25.16
N GLY A 239 -34.17 -76.64 -25.37
CA GLY A 239 -32.90 -76.90 -26.07
C GLY A 239 -32.86 -76.77 -27.59
N MET A 240 -31.83 -76.06 -28.08
CA MET A 240 -30.98 -76.62 -29.13
C MET A 240 -29.55 -76.05 -29.15
N SER A 241 -28.66 -76.85 -29.72
CA SER A 241 -27.21 -76.70 -29.93
C SER A 241 -26.59 -75.29 -30.00
N ALA A 242 -25.39 -75.17 -29.40
CA ALA A 242 -24.43 -74.11 -29.70
C ALA A 242 -23.92 -74.14 -31.16
N LYS A 243 -23.31 -73.02 -31.59
CA LYS A 243 -22.17 -73.00 -32.51
C LYS A 243 -21.34 -71.72 -32.32
N GLN A 244 -20.02 -71.87 -32.36
CA GLN A 244 -19.00 -70.84 -32.16
C GLN A 244 -18.25 -70.61 -33.48
N ARG A 245 -17.85 -69.37 -33.81
CA ARG A 245 -16.88 -69.04 -34.86
C ARG A 245 -16.29 -67.64 -34.71
N GLU A 246 -15.25 -67.35 -35.49
CA GLU A 246 -14.17 -66.41 -35.15
C GLU A 246 -14.11 -65.15 -36.05
N LEU A 247 -12.97 -64.46 -36.06
CA LEU A 247 -12.79 -63.04 -36.40
C LEU A 247 -12.51 -62.67 -37.88
N LYS A 248 -12.68 -61.37 -38.17
CA LYS A 248 -11.96 -60.52 -39.17
C LYS A 248 -12.28 -60.73 -40.67
N PRO A 249 -11.88 -59.81 -41.59
CA PRO A 249 -11.43 -58.39 -41.45
C PRO A 249 -12.15 -57.39 -42.42
N GLY A 250 -11.72 -56.11 -42.46
CA GLY A 250 -12.09 -55.07 -43.45
C GLY A 250 -12.26 -53.69 -42.77
N VAL A 251 -11.30 -52.76 -42.79
CA VAL A 251 -10.76 -51.91 -43.89
C VAL A 251 -11.73 -50.82 -44.36
N TYR A 252 -11.41 -49.56 -44.04
CA TYR A 252 -11.44 -48.43 -44.98
C TYR A 252 -10.46 -47.34 -44.50
N GLU A 253 -9.99 -46.49 -45.41
CA GLU A 253 -8.80 -45.66 -45.27
C GLU A 253 -9.07 -44.19 -44.84
N ASP A 254 -8.12 -43.69 -44.04
CA ASP A 254 -7.51 -42.35 -43.96
C ASP A 254 -8.08 -41.16 -44.74
N PHE A 255 -8.01 -39.98 -44.12
CA PHE A 255 -7.35 -38.80 -44.71
C PHE A 255 -6.84 -37.87 -43.60
N ASP A 256 -5.59 -37.43 -43.72
CA ASP A 256 -4.87 -36.64 -42.71
C ASP A 256 -5.20 -35.14 -42.76
N ASP A 257 -4.86 -34.41 -41.68
CA ASP A 257 -3.91 -33.28 -41.81
C ASP A 257 -3.29 -32.86 -40.46
N GLU A 258 -1.98 -32.65 -40.52
CA GLU A 258 -1.03 -32.06 -39.57
C GLU A 258 -1.39 -30.62 -39.12
N ASP A 259 -0.81 -29.94 -38.10
CA ASP A 259 0.01 -30.20 -36.88
C ASP A 259 0.15 -28.79 -36.18
N ASN A 260 0.87 -28.41 -35.11
CA ASN A 260 1.80 -29.00 -34.11
C ASN A 260 1.77 -28.11 -32.83
N SER A 261 2.39 -28.59 -31.74
CA SER A 261 3.13 -27.85 -30.69
C SER A 261 2.52 -26.60 -30.02
N GLY A 262 2.48 -26.60 -28.68
CA GLY A 262 2.21 -25.39 -27.89
C GLY A 262 2.28 -25.55 -26.37
N SER A 263 3.16 -26.41 -25.86
CA SER A 263 3.27 -26.71 -24.42
C SER A 263 4.12 -25.71 -23.64
N GLU A 264 3.65 -25.24 -22.49
CA GLU A 264 4.52 -24.75 -21.41
C GLU A 264 3.87 -24.96 -20.03
N GLU A 265 4.68 -25.16 -18.99
CA GLU A 265 4.27 -25.78 -17.71
C GLU A 265 4.24 -24.82 -16.51
N CYS A 266 3.60 -25.24 -15.42
CA CYS A 266 3.51 -24.46 -14.17
C CYS A 266 4.84 -24.50 -13.36
N PRO A 267 5.39 -23.35 -12.92
CA PRO A 267 6.53 -23.33 -12.00
C PRO A 267 6.09 -23.63 -10.56
N VAL A 268 6.66 -24.67 -9.97
CA VAL A 268 6.53 -25.02 -8.53
C VAL A 268 7.60 -24.29 -7.71
N LEU A 269 7.29 -23.97 -6.45
CA LEU A 269 8.25 -23.34 -5.53
C LEU A 269 9.52 -24.18 -5.36
N ILE A 270 10.69 -23.54 -5.49
CA ILE A 270 11.95 -24.05 -4.95
C ILE A 270 12.43 -23.08 -3.86
N THR A 271 12.67 -23.62 -2.66
CA THR A 271 13.26 -22.89 -1.54
C THR A 271 14.67 -23.39 -1.31
N LEU A 272 15.66 -22.49 -1.19
CA LEU A 272 16.99 -22.86 -0.72
C LEU A 272 17.62 -21.76 0.14
N LEU A 273 18.33 -22.20 1.18
CA LEU A 273 19.12 -21.40 2.12
C LEU A 273 20.62 -21.59 1.85
N ILE A 274 21.48 -21.08 2.76
CA ILE A 274 22.96 -21.09 2.72
C ILE A 274 23.49 -19.92 1.86
N ALA A 275 24.02 -18.78 2.34
CA ALA A 275 24.63 -18.31 3.60
C ALA A 275 26.17 -18.37 3.66
N ILE A 276 26.76 -17.37 4.37
CA ILE A 276 28.20 -17.17 4.68
C ILE A 276 29.00 -16.69 3.45
N SER A 277 29.60 -15.49 3.46
CA SER A 277 30.82 -15.20 4.24
C SER A 277 31.01 -13.75 4.67
N PHE A 278 31.50 -13.55 5.90
CA PHE A 278 32.19 -12.34 6.36
C PHE A 278 33.63 -12.33 5.82
N GLN A 279 34.17 -11.17 5.42
CA GLN A 279 35.20 -10.47 6.21
C GLN A 279 35.63 -9.12 5.64
N LEU A 280 35.75 -8.14 6.55
CA LEU A 280 36.82 -7.14 6.68
C LEU A 280 37.63 -6.75 5.42
N PHE A 281 37.57 -5.47 5.06
CA PHE A 281 38.83 -4.73 4.87
C PHE A 281 38.79 -3.35 5.54
N ARG A 282 39.94 -3.06 6.15
CA ARG A 282 40.43 -1.94 6.95
C ARG A 282 39.99 -0.53 6.55
#